data_AF-A0A925MVV7-F1
#
_entry.id   AF-A0A925MVV7-F1
#
_cell.length_a   1.000
_cell.length_b   1.000
_cell.length_c   1.000
_cell.angle_alpha   90.00
_cell.angle_beta   90.00
_cell.angle_gamma   90.00
#
_symmetry.space_group_name_H-M   'P 1'
#
loop_
_entity.id
_entity.type
_entity.pdbx_description
1 polymer ?
#
loop_
_entity_poly.entity_id
_entity_poly.type
_entity_poly.pdbx_seq_one_letter_code
_entity_poly.pdbx_strand_id
1 'polypeptide(L)'
;MPRSHAVALPVAYVALRILIVLNWLGGAAILALLTATIVAEEWTMTALGITPASPIRPMLMGLRAIAALGLIGVPLNHAVLARLVAIVQTVGRGDPFIAANAYRLNAIAWALLALQLLSMVIGGIGEALSTPDNPLDLDAGFSINGWLAVLLTFILARVFAEGALMREDLEGTV
;
A
#
# COMPACT_ATOMS: atom_id res chain seq x y z
N MET A 1 13.25 -14.04 -31.74
CA MET A 1 13.74 -14.13 -30.33
C MET A 1 12.54 -14.10 -29.38
N PRO A 2 12.14 -15.21 -28.71
CA PRO A 2 10.93 -15.23 -27.86
C PRO A 2 11.19 -15.52 -26.35
N ARG A 3 12.43 -15.45 -25.84
CA ARG A 3 12.75 -15.89 -24.45
C ARG A 3 12.44 -14.88 -23.33
N SER A 4 12.24 -13.60 -23.65
CA SER A 4 12.15 -12.53 -22.64
C SER A 4 10.84 -12.53 -21.84
N HIS A 5 9.71 -12.91 -22.47
CA HIS A 5 8.39 -12.92 -21.82
C HIS A 5 8.22 -14.04 -20.79
N ALA A 6 8.96 -15.15 -20.94
CA ALA A 6 8.80 -16.35 -20.11
C ALA A 6 9.31 -16.18 -18.67
N VAL A 7 10.28 -15.30 -18.44
CA VAL A 7 10.92 -15.12 -17.11
C VAL A 7 10.26 -14.01 -16.29
N ALA A 8 9.66 -12.99 -16.94
CA ALA A 8 9.14 -11.81 -16.26
C ALA A 8 7.94 -12.12 -15.33
N LEU A 9 7.01 -12.99 -15.78
CA LEU A 9 5.80 -13.29 -15.01
C LEU A 9 6.07 -14.12 -13.75
N PRO A 10 6.90 -15.19 -13.78
CA PRO A 10 7.30 -15.89 -12.56
C PRO A 10 8.00 -14.98 -11.54
N VAL A 11 8.90 -14.10 -12.00
CA VAL A 11 9.60 -13.15 -11.12
C VAL A 11 8.61 -12.17 -10.48
N ALA A 12 7.68 -11.61 -11.24
CA ALA A 12 6.65 -10.72 -10.72
C ALA A 12 5.77 -11.41 -9.66
N TYR A 13 5.38 -12.66 -9.91
CA TYR A 13 4.59 -13.44 -8.96
C TYR A 13 5.33 -13.65 -7.62
N VAL A 14 6.60 -14.06 -7.67
CA VAL A 14 7.41 -14.27 -6.47
C VAL A 14 7.63 -12.95 -5.73
N ALA A 15 7.97 -11.88 -6.43
CA ALA A 15 8.15 -10.55 -5.84
C ALA A 15 6.88 -10.09 -5.11
N LEU A 16 5.71 -10.20 -5.73
CA LEU A 16 4.44 -9.82 -5.10
C LEU A 16 4.14 -10.67 -3.85
N ARG A 17 4.46 -11.96 -3.85
CA ARG A 17 4.29 -12.83 -2.68
C ARG A 17 5.21 -12.42 -1.53
N ILE A 18 6.46 -12.09 -1.82
CA ILE A 18 7.41 -11.55 -0.84
C ILE A 18 6.87 -10.25 -0.27
N LEU A 19 6.40 -9.32 -1.11
CA LEU A 19 5.81 -8.06 -0.67
C LEU A 19 4.58 -8.25 0.24
N ILE A 20 3.73 -9.25 -0.04
CA ILE A 20 2.61 -9.57 0.85
C ILE A 20 3.10 -10.01 2.23
N VAL A 21 4.10 -10.88 2.29
CA VAL A 21 4.68 -11.33 3.57
C VAL A 21 5.30 -10.16 4.32
N LEU A 22 6.11 -9.34 3.64
CA LEU A 22 6.73 -8.15 4.23
C LEU A 22 5.68 -7.15 4.74
N ASN A 23 4.59 -6.95 4.01
CA ASN A 23 3.50 -6.07 4.44
C ASN A 23 2.87 -6.55 5.76
N TRP A 24 2.62 -7.86 5.91
CA TRP A 24 2.09 -8.42 7.15
C TRP A 24 3.10 -8.39 8.29
N LEU A 25 4.38 -8.67 8.01
CA LEU A 25 5.45 -8.56 9.01
C LEU A 25 5.61 -7.11 9.50
N GLY A 26 5.59 -6.14 8.59
CA GLY A 26 5.61 -4.71 8.93
C GLY A 26 4.41 -4.32 9.77
N GLY A 27 3.20 -4.75 9.39
CA GLY A 27 1.99 -4.55 10.18
C GLY A 27 2.06 -5.13 11.59
N ALA A 28 2.58 -6.37 11.72
CA ALA A 28 2.77 -7.01 13.01
C ALA A 28 3.82 -6.28 13.87
N ALA A 29 4.90 -5.79 13.28
CA ALA A 29 5.91 -4.99 13.97
C ALA A 29 5.34 -3.65 14.46
N ILE A 30 4.56 -2.95 13.63
CA ILE A 30 3.87 -1.71 14.03
C ILE A 30 2.89 -2.00 15.17
N LEU A 31 2.09 -3.05 15.08
CA LEU A 31 1.14 -3.43 16.12
C LEU A 31 1.85 -3.76 17.44
N ALA A 32 2.91 -4.57 17.38
CA ALA A 32 3.69 -4.93 18.55
C ALA A 32 4.31 -3.70 19.23
N LEU A 33 4.90 -2.79 18.44
CA LEU A 33 5.46 -1.55 18.95
C LEU A 33 4.36 -0.65 19.56
N LEU A 34 3.24 -0.48 18.88
CA LEU A 34 2.11 0.30 19.38
C LEU A 34 1.60 -0.26 20.72
N THR A 35 1.36 -1.57 20.80
CA THR A 35 0.96 -2.23 22.04
C THR A 35 2.01 -2.09 23.14
N ALA A 36 3.29 -2.27 22.82
CA ALA A 36 4.39 -2.12 23.77
C ALA A 36 4.45 -0.70 24.34
N THR A 37 4.31 0.33 23.49
CA THR A 37 4.29 1.71 23.96
C THR A 37 3.11 2.00 24.88
N ILE A 38 1.95 1.35 24.72
CA ILE A 38 0.74 1.58 25.54
C ILE A 38 0.80 0.79 26.86
N VAL A 39 1.20 -0.48 26.81
CA VAL A 39 1.14 -1.40 27.96
C VAL A 39 2.38 -1.30 28.85
N ALA A 40 3.54 -1.05 28.25
CA ALA A 40 4.84 -1.06 28.92
C ALA A 40 5.65 0.17 28.54
N GLU A 41 5.08 1.37 28.72
CA GLU A 41 5.67 2.64 28.27
C GLU A 41 7.10 2.83 28.80
N GLU A 42 7.32 2.76 30.11
CA GLU A 42 8.64 3.03 30.71
C GLU A 42 9.72 2.02 30.26
N TRP A 43 9.35 0.74 30.19
CA TRP A 43 10.24 -0.31 29.70
C TRP A 43 10.58 -0.11 28.22
N THR A 44 9.58 0.18 27.39
CA THR A 44 9.74 0.38 25.94
C THR A 44 10.59 1.60 25.65
N MET A 45 10.35 2.72 26.34
CA MET A 45 11.15 3.93 26.16
C MET A 45 12.61 3.71 26.59
N THR A 46 12.83 3.02 27.71
CA THR A 46 14.19 2.65 28.15
C THR A 46 14.88 1.73 27.16
N ALA A 47 14.17 0.72 26.63
CA ALA A 47 14.70 -0.22 25.64
C ALA A 47 15.03 0.46 24.30
N LEU A 48 14.29 1.50 23.92
CA LEU A 48 14.54 2.35 22.76
C LEU A 48 15.58 3.45 23.02
N GLY A 49 16.13 3.54 24.24
CA GLY A 49 17.09 4.58 24.63
C GLY A 49 16.49 5.98 24.76
N ILE A 50 15.17 6.10 24.88
CA ILE A 50 14.44 7.36 24.99
C ILE A 50 14.40 7.78 26.47
N THR A 51 15.08 8.87 26.79
CA THR A 51 15.12 9.40 28.16
C THR A 51 13.84 10.18 28.51
N PRO A 52 13.51 10.37 29.80
CA PRO A 52 12.35 11.16 30.22
C PRO A 52 12.39 12.62 29.76
N ALA A 53 13.58 13.16 29.48
CA ALA A 53 13.79 14.51 28.95
C ALA A 53 13.69 14.57 27.41
N SER A 54 13.41 13.45 26.74
CA SER A 54 13.35 13.40 25.28
C SER A 54 12.17 14.22 24.74
N PRO A 55 12.38 15.01 23.67
CA PRO A 55 11.32 15.74 22.98
C PRO A 55 10.27 14.82 22.32
N ILE A 56 10.55 13.51 22.25
CA ILE A 56 9.61 12.49 21.75
C ILE A 56 8.44 12.28 22.72
N ARG A 57 8.62 12.53 24.02
CA ARG A 57 7.62 12.19 25.05
C ARG A 57 6.30 12.97 24.91
N PRO A 58 6.32 14.31 24.70
CA PRO A 58 5.11 15.06 24.38
C PRO A 58 4.46 14.67 23.04
N MET A 59 5.26 14.18 22.08
CA MET A 59 4.80 13.77 20.74
C MET A 59 4.21 12.34 20.70
N LEU A 60 4.32 11.59 21.80
CA LEU A 60 4.02 10.16 21.85
C LEU A 60 2.58 9.83 21.44
N MET A 61 1.59 10.66 21.84
CA MET A 61 0.20 10.47 21.42
C MET A 61 0.04 10.59 19.90
N GLY A 62 0.71 11.57 19.29
CA GLY A 62 0.69 11.78 17.85
C GLY A 62 1.38 10.64 17.09
N LEU A 63 2.53 10.17 17.57
CA LEU A 63 3.22 9.00 17.01
C LEU A 63 2.40 7.71 17.13
N ARG A 64 1.70 7.52 18.26
CA ARG A 64 0.75 6.40 18.42
C ARG A 64 -0.43 6.52 17.44
N ALA A 65 -0.94 7.73 17.22
CA ALA A 65 -2.00 7.96 16.22
C ALA A 65 -1.52 7.63 14.80
N ILE A 66 -0.31 8.07 14.42
CA ILE A 66 0.33 7.72 13.15
C ILE A 66 0.49 6.21 13.01
N ALA A 67 0.99 5.52 14.05
CA ALA A 67 1.14 4.08 14.04
C ALA A 67 -0.21 3.35 13.88
N ALA A 68 -1.25 3.80 14.59
CA ALA A 68 -2.60 3.26 14.47
C ALA A 68 -3.19 3.46 13.06
N LEU A 69 -2.98 4.63 12.45
CA LEU A 69 -3.35 4.89 11.07
C LEU A 69 -2.55 4.02 10.09
N GLY A 70 -1.26 3.81 10.35
CA GLY A 70 -0.41 2.91 9.57
C GLY A 70 -0.93 1.46 9.52
N LEU A 71 -1.57 0.99 10.59
CA LEU A 71 -2.22 -0.33 10.61
C LEU A 71 -3.40 -0.44 9.63
N ILE A 72 -4.08 0.66 9.31
CA ILE A 72 -5.12 0.72 8.27
C ILE A 72 -4.50 0.53 6.87
N GLY A 73 -3.25 0.98 6.68
CA GLY A 73 -2.51 0.79 5.44
C GLY A 73 -2.23 -0.68 5.12
N VAL A 74 -2.07 -1.54 6.13
CA VAL A 74 -1.75 -2.97 5.96
C VAL A 74 -2.79 -3.73 5.13
N PRO A 75 -4.10 -3.71 5.47
CA PRO A 75 -5.12 -4.36 4.65
C PRO A 75 -5.30 -3.70 3.28
N LEU A 76 -5.11 -2.38 3.15
CA LEU A 76 -5.20 -1.68 1.86
C LEU A 76 -4.07 -2.12 0.91
N ASN A 77 -2.82 -2.13 1.39
CA ASN A 77 -1.67 -2.65 0.64
C ASN A 77 -1.86 -4.11 0.27
N HIS A 78 -2.35 -4.93 1.21
CA HIS A 78 -2.66 -6.33 0.93
C HIS A 78 -3.71 -6.46 -0.18
N ALA A 79 -4.76 -5.63 -0.16
CA ALA A 79 -5.80 -5.62 -1.18
C ALA A 79 -5.25 -5.31 -2.57
N VAL A 80 -4.30 -4.37 -2.68
CA VAL A 80 -3.57 -4.06 -3.93
C VAL A 80 -2.74 -5.27 -4.38
N LEU A 81 -1.84 -5.75 -3.52
CA LEU A 81 -0.90 -6.81 -3.85
C LEU A 81 -1.59 -8.13 -4.23
N ALA A 82 -2.64 -8.52 -3.50
CA ALA A 82 -3.39 -9.74 -3.79
C ALA A 82 -4.08 -9.67 -5.17
N ARG A 83 -4.60 -8.51 -5.56
CA ARG A 83 -5.22 -8.30 -6.88
C ARG A 83 -4.17 -8.30 -7.98
N LEU A 84 -3.00 -7.72 -7.76
CA LEU A 84 -1.87 -7.81 -8.69
C LEU A 84 -1.42 -9.26 -8.91
N VAL A 85 -1.32 -10.06 -7.84
CA VAL A 85 -1.02 -11.51 -7.95
C VAL A 85 -2.06 -12.20 -8.84
N ALA A 86 -3.34 -11.92 -8.62
CA ALA A 86 -4.42 -12.52 -9.39
C ALA A 86 -4.36 -12.12 -10.88
N ILE A 87 -4.00 -10.86 -11.18
CA ILE A 87 -3.78 -10.39 -12.57
C ILE A 87 -2.57 -11.09 -13.20
N VAL A 88 -1.43 -11.17 -12.49
CA VAL A 88 -0.23 -11.88 -13.00
C VAL A 88 -0.55 -13.35 -13.32
N GLN A 89 -1.37 -14.01 -12.50
CA GLN A 89 -1.79 -15.38 -12.75
C GLN A 89 -2.71 -15.54 -13.97
N THR A 90 -3.60 -14.59 -14.25
CA THR A 90 -4.48 -14.66 -15.43
C THR A 90 -3.70 -14.31 -16.71
N VAL A 91 -2.82 -13.32 -16.65
CA VAL A 91 -1.87 -13.01 -17.74
C VAL A 91 -0.97 -14.20 -18.04
N GLY A 92 -0.46 -14.90 -17.02
CA GLY A 92 0.36 -16.11 -17.19
C GLY A 92 -0.37 -17.29 -17.83
N ARG A 93 -1.71 -17.28 -17.84
CA ARG A 93 -2.54 -18.27 -18.55
C ARG A 93 -2.91 -17.82 -19.97
N GLY A 94 -2.51 -16.62 -20.38
CA GLY A 94 -2.87 -16.05 -21.69
C GLY A 94 -4.18 -15.25 -21.69
N ASP A 95 -4.75 -14.94 -20.52
CA ASP A 95 -6.03 -14.26 -20.37
C ASP A 95 -5.89 -12.85 -19.74
N PRO A 96 -5.23 -11.88 -20.41
CA PRO A 96 -5.02 -10.53 -19.86
C PRO A 96 -6.32 -9.71 -19.82
N PHE A 97 -7.16 -9.79 -20.85
CA PHE A 97 -8.38 -8.99 -21.02
C PHE A 97 -9.63 -9.79 -20.70
N ILE A 98 -9.78 -10.13 -19.42
CA ILE A 98 -11.03 -10.69 -18.89
C ILE A 98 -11.70 -9.66 -18.00
N ALA A 99 -13.03 -9.64 -17.94
CA ALA A 99 -13.79 -8.71 -17.12
C ALA A 99 -13.32 -8.71 -15.65
N ALA A 100 -12.93 -9.87 -15.12
CA ALA A 100 -12.38 -10.00 -13.77
C ALA A 100 -11.12 -9.13 -13.53
N ASN A 101 -10.23 -8.96 -14.52
CA ASN A 101 -9.04 -8.12 -14.38
C ASN A 101 -9.40 -6.62 -14.38
N ALA A 102 -10.43 -6.20 -15.11
CA ALA A 102 -10.94 -4.84 -15.05
C ALA A 102 -11.49 -4.50 -13.65
N TYR A 103 -12.27 -5.41 -13.05
CA TYR A 103 -12.74 -5.24 -11.66
C TYR A 103 -11.59 -5.21 -10.65
N ARG A 104 -10.57 -6.06 -10.84
CA ARG A 104 -9.36 -6.04 -9.99
C ARG A 104 -8.62 -4.71 -10.06
N LEU A 105 -8.42 -4.16 -11.26
CA LEU A 105 -7.79 -2.85 -11.46
C LEU A 105 -8.62 -1.72 -10.85
N ASN A 106 -9.94 -1.74 -11.00
CA ASN A 106 -10.82 -0.75 -10.38
C ASN A 106 -10.70 -0.77 -8.85
N ALA A 107 -10.70 -1.96 -8.25
CA ALA A 107 -10.52 -2.11 -6.81
C ALA A 107 -9.10 -1.71 -6.35
N ILE A 108 -8.07 -1.92 -7.16
CA ILE A 108 -6.71 -1.39 -6.89
C ILE A 108 -6.76 0.14 -6.89
N ALA A 109 -7.41 0.78 -7.86
CA ALA A 109 -7.50 2.23 -7.94
C ALA A 109 -8.17 2.84 -6.68
N TRP A 110 -9.25 2.24 -6.20
CA TRP A 110 -9.88 2.63 -4.94
C TRP A 110 -8.99 2.42 -3.71
N ALA A 111 -8.25 1.31 -3.65
CA ALA A 111 -7.32 1.07 -2.56
C ALA A 111 -6.15 2.09 -2.57
N LEU A 112 -5.62 2.45 -3.75
CA LEU A 112 -4.60 3.48 -3.89
C LEU A 112 -5.13 4.86 -3.48
N LEU A 113 -6.38 5.19 -3.83
CA LEU A 113 -7.01 6.44 -3.40
C LEU A 113 -7.12 6.49 -1.87
N ALA A 114 -7.57 5.41 -1.24
CA ALA A 114 -7.65 5.32 0.22
C ALA A 114 -6.26 5.47 0.88
N LEU A 115 -5.22 4.86 0.31
CA LEU A 115 -3.84 5.02 0.76
C LEU A 115 -3.34 6.47 0.62
N GLN A 116 -3.70 7.17 -0.45
CA GLN A 116 -3.31 8.56 -0.65
C GLN A 116 -3.98 9.49 0.36
N LEU A 117 -5.27 9.27 0.64
CA LEU A 117 -5.98 10.00 1.69
C LEU A 117 -5.39 9.71 3.07
N LEU A 118 -5.09 8.45 3.37
CA LEU A 118 -4.43 8.06 4.61
C LEU A 118 -3.06 8.73 4.78
N SER A 119 -2.26 8.77 3.71
CA SER A 119 -0.96 9.43 3.68
C SER A 119 -1.07 10.93 3.98
N MET A 120 -2.07 11.62 3.42
CA MET A 120 -2.32 13.03 3.72
C MET A 120 -2.69 13.26 5.18
N VAL A 121 -3.52 12.40 5.79
CA VAL A 121 -3.86 12.51 7.22
C VAL A 121 -2.62 12.30 8.09
N ILE A 122 -1.80 11.28 7.78
CA ILE A 122 -0.55 11.01 8.50
C ILE A 122 0.42 12.19 8.37
N GLY A 123 0.61 12.72 7.16
CA GLY A 123 1.46 13.89 6.91
C GLY A 123 1.02 15.12 7.69
N GLY A 124 -0.29 15.39 7.72
CA GLY A 124 -0.85 16.50 8.51
C GLY A 124 -0.62 16.35 10.02
N ILE A 125 -0.70 15.13 10.55
CA ILE A 125 -0.34 14.86 11.96
C ILE A 125 1.16 15.07 12.17
N GLY A 126 2.00 14.59 11.26
CA GLY A 126 3.45 14.79 11.31
C GLY A 126 3.84 16.27 11.34
N GLU A 127 3.26 17.07 10.44
CA GLU A 127 3.49 18.51 10.37
C GLU A 127 3.03 19.23 11.64
N ALA A 128 1.87 18.86 12.20
CA ALA A 128 1.36 19.44 13.44
C ALA A 128 2.24 19.09 14.68
N LEU A 129 2.95 17.97 14.64
CA LEU A 129 3.89 17.56 15.70
C LEU A 129 5.30 18.14 15.49
N SER A 130 5.63 18.54 14.28
CA SER A 130 6.94 19.06 13.93
C SER A 130 7.18 20.42 14.61
N THR A 131 8.34 20.60 15.23
CA THR A 131 8.74 21.87 15.84
C THR A 131 10.10 22.31 15.26
N PRO A 132 10.44 23.61 15.29
CA PRO A 132 11.74 24.08 14.79
C PRO A 132 12.94 23.38 15.45
N ASP A 133 12.80 23.02 16.73
CA ASP A 133 13.83 22.33 17.50
C ASP A 133 13.87 20.81 17.26
N ASN A 134 12.77 20.23 16.75
CA ASN A 134 12.64 18.79 16.47
C ASN A 134 11.80 18.59 15.20
N PRO A 135 12.41 18.73 14.01
CA PRO A 135 11.70 18.52 12.76
C PRO A 135 11.35 17.03 12.61
N LEU A 136 10.07 16.75 12.39
CA LEU A 136 9.58 15.42 12.05
C LEU A 136 9.39 15.35 10.53
N ASP A 137 10.34 14.70 9.86
CA ASP A 137 10.24 14.40 8.44
C ASP A 137 9.60 13.02 8.26
N LEU A 138 8.32 13.02 7.89
CA LEU A 138 7.59 11.82 7.51
C LEU A 138 7.47 11.79 5.99
N ASP A 139 7.82 10.66 5.38
CA ASP A 139 7.53 10.39 3.95
C ASP A 139 6.03 10.06 3.76
N ALA A 140 5.18 10.98 4.22
CA ALA A 140 3.73 10.90 4.18
C ALA A 140 3.15 12.30 3.95
N GLY A 141 2.12 12.40 3.10
CA GLY A 141 1.53 13.69 2.74
C GLY A 141 0.97 13.70 1.32
N PHE A 142 0.83 14.90 0.78
CA PHE A 142 0.36 15.09 -0.59
C PHE A 142 1.43 14.67 -1.61
N SER A 143 1.11 13.70 -2.48
CA SER A 143 2.01 13.22 -3.53
C SER A 143 1.36 13.32 -4.90
N ILE A 144 1.89 14.19 -5.77
CA ILE A 144 1.44 14.31 -7.16
C ILE A 144 1.56 12.96 -7.88
N ASN A 145 2.67 12.24 -7.68
CA ASN A 145 2.91 10.94 -8.28
C ASN A 145 1.90 9.90 -7.78
N GLY A 146 1.54 9.92 -6.49
CA GLY A 146 0.51 9.05 -5.92
C GLY A 146 -0.86 9.31 -6.52
N TRP A 147 -1.26 10.58 -6.64
CA TRP A 147 -2.51 10.97 -7.30
C TRP A 147 -2.55 10.60 -8.78
N LEU A 148 -1.44 10.78 -9.50
CA LEU A 148 -1.31 10.31 -10.88
C LEU A 148 -1.46 8.80 -10.98
N ALA A 149 -0.85 8.03 -10.07
CA ALA A 149 -1.00 6.58 -10.04
C ALA A 149 -2.47 6.15 -9.81
N VAL A 150 -3.22 6.85 -8.95
CA VAL A 150 -4.66 6.62 -8.75
C VAL A 150 -5.43 6.84 -10.05
N LEU A 151 -5.24 8.01 -10.68
CA LEU A 151 -5.94 8.37 -11.92
C LEU A 151 -5.61 7.39 -13.06
N LEU A 152 -4.33 7.10 -13.26
CA LEU A 152 -3.88 6.15 -14.27
C LEU A 152 -4.44 4.76 -14.03
N THR A 153 -4.55 4.31 -12.78
CA THR A 153 -5.12 2.99 -12.47
C THR A 153 -6.63 2.94 -12.77
N PHE A 154 -7.38 4.02 -12.49
CA PHE A 154 -8.79 4.10 -12.91
C PHE A 154 -8.95 4.06 -14.43
N ILE A 155 -8.09 4.80 -15.15
CA ILE A 155 -8.09 4.80 -16.62
C ILE A 155 -7.77 3.39 -17.14
N LEU A 156 -6.74 2.74 -16.61
CA LEU A 156 -6.38 1.37 -16.97
C LEU A 156 -7.52 0.39 -16.69
N ALA A 157 -8.22 0.54 -15.56
CA ALA A 157 -9.38 -0.30 -15.26
C ALA A 157 -10.48 -0.15 -16.34
N ARG A 158 -10.75 1.07 -16.81
CA ARG A 158 -11.71 1.30 -17.88
C ARG A 158 -11.23 0.72 -19.21
N VAL A 159 -9.98 0.92 -19.58
CA VAL A 159 -9.40 0.37 -20.82
C VAL A 159 -9.46 -1.16 -20.82
N PHE A 160 -9.19 -1.81 -19.69
CA PHE A 160 -9.31 -3.26 -19.56
C PHE A 160 -10.76 -3.75 -19.63
N ALA A 161 -11.72 -2.96 -19.14
CA ALA A 161 -13.14 -3.28 -19.27
C ALA A 161 -13.59 -3.26 -20.73
N GLU A 162 -13.23 -2.22 -21.47
CA GLU A 162 -13.50 -2.12 -22.91
C GLU A 162 -12.80 -3.25 -23.69
N GLY A 163 -11.52 -3.52 -23.37
CA GLY A 163 -10.77 -4.61 -24.00
C GLY A 163 -11.38 -6.00 -23.75
N ALA A 164 -12.02 -6.22 -22.59
CA ALA A 164 -12.73 -7.45 -22.30
C ALA A 164 -14.03 -7.58 -23.13
N LEU A 165 -14.77 -6.48 -23.30
CA LEU A 165 -15.98 -6.46 -24.16
C LEU A 165 -15.61 -6.72 -25.63
N MET A 166 -14.56 -6.07 -26.14
CA MET A 166 -14.09 -6.30 -27.51
C MET A 166 -13.68 -7.75 -27.77
N ARG A 167 -13.11 -8.44 -26.77
CA ARG A 167 -12.78 -9.86 -26.86
C ARG A 167 -14.04 -10.72 -26.97
N GLU A 168 -15.05 -10.45 -26.15
CA GLU A 168 -16.33 -11.17 -26.15
C GLU A 168 -17.04 -11.02 -27.50
N ASP A 169 -17.08 -9.80 -28.05
CA ASP A 169 -17.66 -9.52 -29.37
C ASP A 169 -16.97 -10.33 -30.48
N LEU A 170 -15.63 -10.44 -30.44
CA LEU A 170 -14.88 -11.22 -31.42
C LEU A 170 -15.12 -12.73 -31.29
N GLU A 171 -15.18 -13.25 -30.07
CA GLU A 171 -15.48 -14.67 -29.81
C GLU A 171 -16.92 -15.05 -30.22
N GLY A 172 -17.86 -14.11 -30.20
CA GLY A 172 -19.25 -14.30 -30.64
C GLY A 172 -19.50 -14.25 -32.16
N THR A 173 -18.47 -13.94 -32.96
CA THR A 173 -18.58 -13.81 -34.43
C THR A 173 -18.11 -15.05 -35.22
N VAL A 174 -17.71 -16.13 -34.52
CA VAL A 174 -17.17 -17.37 -35.11
C VAL A 174 -18.20 -18.50 -35.12
#